data_AF-A0A9X3R9T5-F1
#
_entry.id   AF-A0A9X3R9T5-F1
#
_cell.length_a   1.000
_cell.length_b   1.000
_cell.length_c   1.000
_cell.angle_alpha   90.00
_cell.angle_beta   90.00
_cell.angle_gamma   90.00
#
_symmetry.space_group_name_H-M   'P 1'
#
loop_
_entity.id
_entity.type
_entity.pdbx_description
1 polymer ?
#
loop_
_entity_poly.entity_id
_entity_poly.type
_entity_poly.pdbx_seq_one_letter_code
_entity_poly.pdbx_strand_id
1 'polypeptide(L)'
;MIDLEKRLKKELQQNVQAKIVSSTAWTIPLHTIEVEYKPVKRIKMDVLMKMMLITCQKAELTSGKQISELLLVEQLFMEDLINIMKRTRLIEIKNQILTLTEKGCNQLEEGIFEEELDARSQNLLYSPSHCSFLQGEIKPALDGEETLNLYRYASEEKVRLKWEDAVLVDALQTSGMETVDGDLQTVVSEIVSNSELYVDDVPCFEFILHNKSEDLLYARVWNTFLDQWDETLENELNERERVVWREKYLKV
;
A
#
# COMPACT_ATOMS: atom_id res chain seq x y z
N MET A 1 -9.73 -26.93 -9.23
CA MET A 1 -8.71 -27.29 -8.22
C MET A 1 -7.87 -28.55 -8.53
N ILE A 2 -8.48 -29.67 -8.91
CA ILE A 2 -7.79 -30.97 -9.04
C ILE A 2 -6.55 -30.93 -9.96
N ASP A 3 -6.64 -30.25 -11.10
CA ASP A 3 -5.53 -30.20 -12.05
C ASP A 3 -4.35 -29.35 -11.55
N LEU A 4 -4.64 -28.29 -10.79
CA LEU A 4 -3.62 -27.49 -10.12
C LEU A 4 -2.89 -28.32 -9.07
N GLU A 5 -3.61 -29.02 -8.19
CA GLU A 5 -3.01 -29.89 -7.19
C GLU A 5 -2.13 -30.98 -7.82
N LYS A 6 -2.58 -31.61 -8.91
CA LYS A 6 -1.78 -32.59 -9.68
C LYS A 6 -0.50 -31.97 -10.23
N ARG A 7 -0.58 -30.76 -10.82
CA ARG A 7 0.59 -30.03 -11.33
C ARG A 7 1.60 -29.78 -10.23
N LEU A 8 1.15 -29.25 -9.09
CA LEU A 8 2.01 -28.94 -7.93
C LEU A 8 2.66 -30.18 -7.33
N LYS A 9 1.91 -31.28 -7.17
CA LYS A 9 2.47 -32.57 -6.73
C LYS A 9 3.56 -33.06 -7.67
N LYS A 10 3.35 -32.95 -8.98
CA LYS A 10 4.34 -33.35 -9.99
C LYS A 10 5.59 -32.48 -9.91
N GLU A 11 5.44 -31.17 -9.71
CA GLU A 11 6.55 -30.23 -9.52
C GLU A 11 7.40 -30.60 -8.28
N LEU A 12 6.76 -30.78 -7.13
CA LEU A 12 7.43 -31.14 -5.88
C LEU A 12 8.13 -32.50 -5.94
N GLN A 13 7.56 -33.48 -6.65
CA GLN A 13 8.13 -34.82 -6.82
C GLN A 13 9.32 -34.88 -7.80
N GLN A 14 9.65 -33.79 -8.50
CA GLN A 14 10.90 -33.72 -9.28
C GLN A 14 12.13 -33.78 -8.37
N ASN A 15 12.01 -33.36 -7.11
CA ASN A 15 13.04 -33.54 -6.11
C ASN A 15 13.03 -34.98 -5.57
N VAL A 16 13.97 -35.81 -6.03
CA VAL A 16 14.09 -37.23 -5.67
C VAL A 16 14.26 -37.46 -4.15
N GLN A 17 14.79 -36.47 -3.43
CA GLN A 17 15.04 -36.58 -1.99
C GLN A 17 13.82 -36.26 -1.13
N ALA A 18 12.82 -35.57 -1.69
CA ALA A 18 11.62 -35.14 -0.99
C ALA A 18 10.42 -36.03 -1.33
N LYS A 19 9.77 -36.60 -0.31
CA LYS A 19 8.54 -37.37 -0.46
C LYS A 19 7.36 -36.61 0.15
N ILE A 20 6.29 -36.42 -0.61
CA ILE A 20 5.03 -35.89 -0.09
C ILE A 20 4.41 -36.95 0.85
N VAL A 21 4.18 -36.58 2.11
CA VAL A 21 3.57 -37.44 3.14
C VAL A 21 2.13 -37.03 3.47
N SER A 22 1.75 -35.77 3.20
CA SER A 22 0.39 -35.26 3.33
C SER A 22 0.12 -34.18 2.29
N SER A 23 -1.15 -34.04 1.91
CA SER A 23 -1.66 -33.03 0.98
C SER A 23 -3.02 -32.57 1.50
N THR A 24 -3.21 -31.27 1.63
CA THR A 24 -4.47 -30.69 2.12
C THR A 24 -4.68 -29.33 1.47
N ALA A 25 -5.94 -28.90 1.35
CA ALA A 25 -6.28 -27.57 0.89
C ALA A 25 -7.13 -26.86 1.97
N TRP A 26 -6.93 -25.57 2.09
CA TRP A 26 -7.63 -24.68 3.03
C TRP A 26 -7.68 -23.27 2.45
N THR A 27 -8.46 -22.38 3.04
CA THR A 27 -8.58 -20.99 2.60
C THR A 27 -7.96 -20.02 3.60
N ILE A 28 -7.49 -18.88 3.12
CA ILE A 28 -7.17 -17.71 3.96
C ILE A 28 -8.11 -16.56 3.61
N PRO A 29 -8.51 -15.74 4.59
CA PRO A 29 -9.33 -14.59 4.32
C PRO A 29 -8.48 -13.48 3.68
N LEU A 30 -8.99 -12.88 2.63
CA LEU A 30 -8.44 -11.69 1.98
C LEU A 30 -9.49 -10.58 2.03
N HIS A 31 -9.16 -9.49 2.68
CA HIS A 31 -10.07 -8.38 2.94
C HIS A 31 -9.89 -7.31 1.87
N THR A 32 -10.97 -6.97 1.18
CA THR A 32 -10.96 -5.83 0.26
C THR A 32 -11.32 -4.56 1.02
N ILE A 33 -10.34 -3.65 1.10
CA ILE A 33 -10.46 -2.38 1.81
C ILE A 33 -10.55 -1.26 0.79
N GLU A 34 -11.67 -0.56 0.78
CA GLU A 34 -11.79 0.70 0.04
C GLU A 34 -11.10 1.80 0.84
N VAL A 35 -10.18 2.51 0.21
CA VAL A 35 -9.47 3.65 0.80
C VAL A 35 -9.75 4.89 -0.04
N GLU A 36 -10.38 5.87 0.60
CA GLU A 36 -10.57 7.21 0.03
C GLU A 36 -9.44 8.12 0.49
N TYR A 37 -8.79 8.79 -0.46
CA TYR A 37 -7.63 9.64 -0.19
C TYR A 37 -7.63 10.89 -1.06
N LYS A 38 -6.94 11.94 -0.60
CA LYS A 38 -6.68 13.15 -1.38
C LYS A 38 -5.25 13.14 -1.89
N PRO A 39 -5.04 13.02 -3.21
CA PRO A 39 -3.72 13.18 -3.76
C PRO A 39 -3.34 14.66 -3.89
N VAL A 40 -2.05 14.92 -3.88
CA VAL A 40 -1.47 16.21 -4.27
C VAL A 40 -0.47 15.99 -5.37
N LYS A 41 -0.43 16.93 -6.32
CA LYS A 41 0.61 17.00 -7.33
C LYS A 41 1.71 17.94 -6.85
N ARG A 42 2.88 17.37 -6.61
CA ARG A 42 4.11 18.07 -6.24
C ARG A 42 4.86 18.47 -7.50
N ILE A 43 5.23 19.75 -7.56
CA ILE A 43 6.01 20.35 -8.64
C ILE A 43 7.15 21.13 -8.01
N LYS A 44 8.34 21.10 -8.60
CA LYS A 44 9.42 21.99 -8.15
C LYS A 44 9.01 23.46 -8.36
N MET A 45 9.11 24.27 -7.30
CA MET A 45 8.81 25.70 -7.43
C MET A 45 9.78 26.37 -8.40
N ASP A 46 9.24 27.22 -9.27
CA ASP A 46 10.05 28.13 -10.06
C ASP A 46 10.67 29.24 -9.18
N VAL A 47 11.66 29.94 -9.74
CA VAL A 47 12.40 30.99 -9.03
C VAL A 47 11.49 32.13 -8.59
N LEU A 48 10.51 32.50 -9.40
CA LEU A 48 9.64 33.64 -9.12
C LEU A 48 8.68 33.34 -7.96
N MET A 49 8.10 32.15 -7.95
CA MET A 49 7.27 31.64 -6.86
C MET A 49 8.04 31.62 -5.54
N LYS A 50 9.28 31.13 -5.55
CA LYS A 50 10.16 31.16 -4.36
C LYS A 50 10.44 32.59 -3.91
N MET A 51 10.85 33.47 -4.83
CA MET A 51 11.16 34.86 -4.51
C MET A 51 9.95 35.58 -3.93
N MET A 52 8.75 35.31 -4.43
CA MET A 52 7.52 35.86 -3.92
C MET A 52 7.21 35.41 -2.50
N LEU A 53 7.28 34.09 -2.22
CA LEU A 53 7.09 33.57 -0.87
C LEU A 53 8.13 34.11 0.12
N ILE A 54 9.41 34.20 -0.29
CA ILE A 54 10.48 34.84 0.50
C ILE A 54 10.16 36.31 0.76
N THR A 55 9.59 37.03 -0.22
CA THR A 55 9.22 38.44 -0.05
C THR A 55 8.08 38.57 0.95
N CYS A 56 7.04 37.73 0.87
CA CYS A 56 5.97 37.67 1.87
C CYS A 56 6.46 37.25 3.27
N GLN A 57 7.58 36.53 3.36
CA GLN A 57 8.21 36.18 4.64
C GLN A 57 8.97 37.35 5.27
N LYS A 58 9.64 38.16 4.44
CA LYS A 58 10.65 39.13 4.89
C LYS A 58 10.18 40.58 4.87
N ALA A 59 9.08 40.89 4.16
CA ALA A 59 8.59 42.25 3.98
C ALA A 59 7.11 42.36 4.37
N GLU A 60 6.75 43.50 4.97
CA GLU A 60 5.36 43.83 5.29
C GLU A 60 4.65 44.37 4.04
N LEU A 61 4.08 43.44 3.25
CA LEU A 61 3.43 43.76 1.97
C LEU A 61 1.91 43.83 2.13
N THR A 62 1.30 44.88 1.61
CA THR A 62 -0.16 45.09 1.66
C THR A 62 -0.82 44.97 0.29
N SER A 63 -0.05 44.95 -0.80
CA SER A 63 -0.61 44.87 -2.16
C SER A 63 0.33 44.22 -3.17
N GLY A 64 -0.24 43.66 -4.24
CA GLY A 64 0.52 43.07 -5.35
C GLY A 64 1.39 44.07 -6.11
N LYS A 65 1.01 45.35 -6.13
CA LYS A 65 1.81 46.43 -6.70
C LYS A 65 3.18 46.54 -6.01
N GLN A 66 3.23 46.47 -4.67
CA GLN A 66 4.50 46.53 -3.94
C GLN A 66 5.41 45.36 -4.28
N ILE A 67 4.83 44.16 -4.48
CA ILE A 67 5.61 42.97 -4.86
C ILE A 67 6.12 43.09 -6.31
N SER A 68 5.27 43.60 -7.21
CA SER A 68 5.63 43.90 -8.60
C SER A 68 6.80 44.88 -8.70
N GLU A 69 6.80 45.95 -7.89
CA GLU A 69 7.90 46.91 -7.81
C GLU A 69 9.18 46.30 -7.23
N LEU A 70 9.07 45.45 -6.21
CA LEU A 70 10.22 44.79 -5.57
C LEU A 70 10.87 43.72 -6.45
N LEU A 71 10.05 42.91 -7.14
CA LEU A 71 10.53 41.81 -7.97
C LEU A 71 10.76 42.23 -9.43
N LEU A 72 10.41 43.47 -9.80
CA LEU A 72 10.49 44.00 -11.17
C LEU A 72 9.73 43.14 -12.18
N VAL A 73 8.54 42.69 -11.78
CA VAL A 73 7.62 41.85 -12.60
C VAL A 73 6.34 42.61 -12.86
N GLU A 74 5.68 42.36 -13.99
CA GLU A 74 4.40 42.99 -14.35
C GLU A 74 3.33 42.79 -13.26
N GLN A 75 2.59 43.86 -12.94
CA GLN A 75 1.60 43.85 -11.87
C GLN A 75 0.49 42.81 -12.07
N LEU A 76 -0.06 42.69 -13.28
CA LEU A 76 -1.15 41.74 -13.57
C LEU A 76 -0.71 40.29 -13.31
N PHE A 77 0.50 39.96 -13.76
CA PHE A 77 1.09 38.64 -13.51
C PHE A 77 1.27 38.37 -12.01
N MET A 78 1.71 39.37 -11.24
CA MET A 78 1.86 39.24 -9.79
C MET A 78 0.52 39.07 -9.08
N GLU A 79 -0.53 39.77 -9.51
CA GLU A 79 -1.87 39.61 -8.97
C GLU A 79 -2.43 38.21 -9.22
N ASP A 80 -2.22 37.66 -10.41
CA ASP A 80 -2.59 36.28 -10.73
C ASP A 80 -1.86 35.28 -9.83
N LEU A 81 -0.55 35.46 -9.63
CA LEU A 81 0.24 34.57 -8.76
C LEU A 81 -0.17 34.68 -7.28
N ILE A 82 -0.48 35.89 -6.79
CA ILE A 82 -1.07 36.10 -5.44
C ILE A 82 -2.38 35.33 -5.32
N ASN A 83 -3.26 35.43 -6.32
CA ASN A 83 -4.55 34.75 -6.31
C ASN A 83 -4.38 33.22 -6.27
N ILE A 84 -3.43 32.68 -7.04
CA ILE A 84 -3.07 31.26 -7.00
C ILE A 84 -2.60 30.86 -5.59
N MET A 85 -1.64 31.58 -5.01
CA MET A 85 -1.08 31.27 -3.69
C MET A 85 -2.09 31.40 -2.55
N LYS A 86 -3.04 32.34 -2.66
CA LYS A 86 -4.14 32.47 -1.69
C LYS A 86 -5.11 31.30 -1.81
N ARG A 87 -5.46 30.91 -3.04
CA ARG A 87 -6.33 29.76 -3.30
C ARG A 87 -5.72 28.46 -2.80
N THR A 88 -4.41 28.26 -2.98
CA THR A 88 -3.69 27.08 -2.48
C THR A 88 -3.24 27.19 -1.02
N ARG A 89 -3.61 28.29 -0.35
CA ARG A 89 -3.35 28.56 1.08
C ARG A 89 -1.86 28.61 1.43
N LEU A 90 -1.00 29.02 0.51
CA LEU A 90 0.42 29.29 0.80
C LEU A 90 0.61 30.65 1.47
N ILE A 91 -0.26 31.60 1.14
CA ILE A 91 -0.29 32.92 1.76
C ILE A 91 -1.71 33.28 2.19
N GLU A 92 -1.79 34.12 3.21
CA GLU A 92 -3.04 34.68 3.73
C GLU A 92 -2.88 36.17 4.02
N ILE A 93 -3.99 36.86 4.29
CA ILE A 93 -3.96 38.26 4.72
C ILE A 93 -4.22 38.30 6.23
N LYS A 94 -3.20 38.67 7.01
CA LYS A 94 -3.29 38.92 8.45
C LYS A 94 -2.98 40.39 8.73
N ASN A 95 -3.90 41.09 9.41
CA ASN A 95 -3.76 42.52 9.70
C ASN A 95 -3.44 43.39 8.46
N GLN A 96 -4.08 43.08 7.33
CA GLN A 96 -3.85 43.72 6.02
C GLN A 96 -2.47 43.45 5.37
N ILE A 97 -1.67 42.56 5.96
CA ILE A 97 -0.36 42.16 5.45
C ILE A 97 -0.46 40.76 4.85
N LEU A 98 0.15 40.56 3.67
CA LEU A 98 0.34 39.25 3.06
C LEU A 98 1.40 38.48 3.83
N THR A 99 1.01 37.37 4.44
CA THR A 99 1.89 36.53 5.26
C THR A 99 1.84 35.09 4.78
N LEU A 100 2.97 34.39 4.89
CA LEU A 100 3.01 32.94 4.69
C LEU A 100 2.15 32.22 5.73
N THR A 101 1.46 31.18 5.29
CA THR A 101 0.88 30.18 6.18
C THR A 101 1.95 29.14 6.57
N GLU A 102 1.63 28.26 7.50
CA GLU A 102 2.49 27.11 7.83
C GLU A 102 2.77 26.23 6.60
N LYS A 103 1.74 25.94 5.80
CA LYS A 103 1.86 25.24 4.51
C LYS A 103 2.83 25.96 3.57
N GLY A 104 2.71 27.29 3.48
CA GLY A 104 3.59 28.12 2.67
C GLY A 104 5.06 28.07 3.11
N CYS A 105 5.31 28.09 4.42
CA CYS A 105 6.67 27.96 4.97
C CYS A 105 7.27 26.59 4.63
N ASN A 106 6.56 25.50 4.90
CA ASN A 106 7.07 24.14 4.67
C ASN A 106 7.38 23.90 3.18
N GLN A 107 6.45 24.29 2.30
CA GLN A 107 6.65 24.16 0.85
C GLN A 107 7.78 25.04 0.31
N LEU A 108 7.98 26.23 0.87
CA LEU A 108 9.13 27.09 0.51
C LEU A 108 10.46 26.44 0.93
N GLU A 109 10.53 25.89 2.14
CA GLU A 109 11.73 25.21 2.67
C GLU A 109 12.08 23.97 1.84
N GLU A 110 11.09 23.16 1.49
CA GLU A 110 11.26 21.99 0.61
C GLU A 110 11.48 22.39 -0.86
N GLY A 111 11.09 23.61 -1.23
CA GLY A 111 11.19 24.13 -2.60
C GLY A 111 10.22 23.48 -3.58
N ILE A 112 9.10 22.96 -3.09
CA ILE A 112 8.05 22.27 -3.84
C ILE A 112 6.73 23.05 -3.74
N PHE A 113 5.90 22.97 -4.77
CA PHE A 113 4.55 23.48 -4.82
C PHE A 113 3.59 22.31 -4.92
N GLU A 114 2.58 22.27 -4.05
CA GLU A 114 1.53 21.25 -4.10
C GLU A 114 0.22 21.82 -4.65
N GLU A 115 -0.26 21.19 -5.71
CA GLU A 115 -1.61 21.36 -6.24
C GLU A 115 -2.51 20.26 -5.68
N GLU A 116 -3.57 20.65 -4.95
CA GLU A 116 -4.58 19.73 -4.43
C GLU A 116 -5.40 19.15 -5.58
N LEU A 117 -5.55 17.82 -5.59
CA LEU A 117 -6.37 17.11 -6.57
C LEU A 117 -7.67 16.62 -5.93
N ASP A 118 -8.64 16.27 -6.78
CA ASP A 118 -9.89 15.67 -6.32
C ASP A 118 -9.64 14.36 -5.56
N ALA A 119 -10.48 14.10 -4.56
CA ALA A 119 -10.45 12.85 -3.80
C ALA A 119 -10.62 11.65 -4.74
N ARG A 120 -9.89 10.57 -4.43
CA ARG A 120 -9.93 9.31 -5.16
C ARG A 120 -10.23 8.18 -4.19
N SER A 121 -10.79 7.10 -4.72
CA SER A 121 -10.99 5.85 -4.01
C SER A 121 -10.22 4.73 -4.71
N GLN A 122 -9.62 3.84 -3.93
CA GLN A 122 -8.93 2.66 -4.44
C GLN A 122 -9.12 1.47 -3.49
N ASN A 123 -9.27 0.28 -4.08
CA ASN A 123 -9.33 -0.97 -3.33
C ASN A 123 -7.94 -1.53 -3.08
N LEU A 124 -7.67 -1.89 -1.83
CA LEU A 124 -6.47 -2.59 -1.38
C LEU A 124 -6.86 -3.96 -0.83
N LEU A 125 -5.95 -4.94 -0.96
CA LEU A 125 -6.19 -6.31 -0.52
C LEU A 125 -5.32 -6.64 0.68
N TYR A 126 -5.93 -6.84 1.85
CA TYR A 126 -5.23 -7.13 3.08
C TYR A 126 -5.37 -8.60 3.48
N SER A 127 -4.27 -9.28 3.79
CA SER A 127 -4.30 -10.63 4.32
C SER A 127 -3.92 -10.64 5.81
N PRO A 128 -4.86 -10.98 6.72
CA PRO A 128 -4.56 -11.14 8.15
C PRO A 128 -3.51 -12.21 8.43
N SER A 129 -3.45 -13.26 7.60
CA SER A 129 -2.45 -14.32 7.73
C SER A 129 -1.02 -13.86 7.38
N HIS A 130 -0.89 -12.79 6.59
CA HIS A 130 0.40 -12.18 6.26
C HIS A 130 0.70 -10.92 7.08
N CYS A 131 -0.31 -10.39 7.79
CA CYS A 131 -0.28 -9.07 8.42
C CYS A 131 0.15 -7.96 7.44
N SER A 132 -0.24 -8.06 6.17
CA SER A 132 0.22 -7.14 5.12
C SER A 132 -0.80 -6.97 3.99
N PHE A 133 -0.66 -5.87 3.26
CA PHE A 133 -1.34 -5.69 1.97
C PHE A 133 -0.62 -6.49 0.89
N LEU A 134 -1.39 -7.19 0.07
CA LEU A 134 -0.91 -8.02 -1.03
C LEU A 134 -1.34 -7.42 -2.36
N GLN A 135 -0.56 -7.68 -3.41
CA GLN A 135 -0.84 -7.22 -4.77
C GLN A 135 -1.26 -8.42 -5.63
N GLY A 136 -2.28 -8.21 -6.46
CA GLY A 136 -2.82 -9.25 -7.33
C GLY A 136 -4.29 -9.03 -7.62
N GLU A 137 -4.87 -9.97 -8.34
CA GLU A 137 -6.29 -9.99 -8.67
C GLU A 137 -6.93 -11.22 -8.07
N ILE A 138 -8.11 -11.05 -7.46
CA ILE A 138 -8.92 -12.16 -6.98
C ILE A 138 -9.42 -12.92 -8.20
N LYS A 139 -9.00 -14.18 -8.32
CA LYS A 139 -9.40 -15.06 -9.41
C LYS A 139 -10.82 -15.58 -9.16
N PRO A 140 -11.58 -15.95 -10.21
CA PRO A 140 -12.85 -16.63 -10.04
C PRO A 140 -12.68 -17.92 -9.23
N ALA A 141 -13.67 -18.21 -8.39
CA ALA A 141 -13.67 -19.42 -7.58
C ALA A 141 -13.52 -20.69 -8.44
N LEU A 142 -12.64 -21.59 -8.04
CA LEU A 142 -12.52 -22.92 -8.63
C LEU A 142 -13.57 -23.87 -8.05
N ASP A 143 -14.00 -24.83 -8.85
CA ASP A 143 -14.93 -25.87 -8.39
C ASP A 143 -14.41 -26.61 -7.14
N GLY A 144 -15.24 -26.59 -6.09
CA GLY A 144 -15.02 -27.26 -4.80
C GLY A 144 -14.45 -26.39 -3.68
N GLU A 145 -14.12 -25.12 -3.95
CA GLU A 145 -13.52 -24.21 -2.97
C GLU A 145 -14.42 -23.95 -1.76
N GLU A 146 -15.73 -23.95 -1.98
CA GLU A 146 -16.75 -23.74 -0.94
C GLU A 146 -16.71 -24.77 0.20
N THR A 147 -16.04 -25.91 -0.01
CA THR A 147 -15.91 -26.98 0.98
C THR A 147 -14.61 -26.96 1.75
N LEU A 148 -13.70 -26.04 1.41
CA LEU A 148 -12.42 -25.91 2.09
C LEU A 148 -12.62 -25.29 3.47
N ASN A 149 -11.85 -25.78 4.43
CA ASN A 149 -11.85 -25.20 5.76
C ASN A 149 -10.95 -23.96 5.77
N LEU A 150 -11.30 -23.01 6.64
CA LEU A 150 -10.44 -21.88 6.96
C LEU A 150 -9.09 -22.39 7.51
N TYR A 151 -8.02 -21.68 7.17
CA TYR A 151 -6.69 -21.92 7.70
C TYR A 151 -6.72 -21.88 9.23
N ARG A 152 -6.20 -22.94 9.85
CA ARG A 152 -6.28 -23.19 11.30
C ARG A 152 -5.59 -22.16 12.19
N TYR A 153 -4.74 -21.32 11.61
CA TYR A 153 -4.11 -20.18 12.29
C TYR A 153 -4.54 -18.83 11.70
N ALA A 154 -5.57 -18.81 10.85
CA ALA A 154 -6.19 -17.57 10.44
C ALA A 154 -6.64 -16.81 11.69
N SER A 155 -6.25 -15.54 11.79
CA SER A 155 -6.82 -14.68 12.80
C SER A 155 -8.28 -14.43 12.43
N GLU A 156 -9.21 -15.11 13.09
CA GLU A 156 -10.65 -14.86 13.03
C GLU A 156 -11.05 -13.57 13.73
N GLU A 157 -10.11 -12.82 14.32
CA GLU A 157 -10.42 -11.48 14.80
C GLU A 157 -10.94 -10.70 13.62
N LYS A 158 -12.27 -10.54 13.55
CA LYS A 158 -12.98 -9.69 12.59
C LYS A 158 -12.40 -8.32 12.77
N VAL A 159 -11.39 -8.03 11.96
CA VAL A 159 -10.52 -6.95 12.29
C VAL A 159 -11.29 -5.69 11.98
N ARG A 160 -11.77 -5.03 13.02
CA ARG A 160 -11.89 -3.56 13.00
C ARG A 160 -10.46 -3.02 12.98
N LEU A 161 -9.72 -3.39 11.94
CA LEU A 161 -8.35 -2.98 11.72
C LEU A 161 -8.51 -1.51 11.38
N LYS A 162 -8.26 -0.67 12.37
CA LYS A 162 -7.93 0.71 12.05
C LYS A 162 -6.48 0.64 11.62
N TRP A 163 -6.26 0.60 10.32
CA TRP A 163 -4.92 0.80 9.79
C TRP A 163 -4.51 2.24 10.10
N GLU A 164 -3.27 2.41 10.53
CA GLU A 164 -2.69 3.74 10.60
C GLU A 164 -2.56 4.29 9.17
N ASP A 165 -2.81 5.59 9.00
CA ASP A 165 -2.77 6.24 7.68
C ASP A 165 -1.44 5.99 6.96
N ALA A 166 -0.32 5.92 7.70
CA ALA A 166 0.99 5.63 7.14
C ALA A 166 1.06 4.27 6.41
N VAL A 167 0.38 3.24 6.95
CA VAL A 167 0.33 1.90 6.34
C VAL A 167 -0.52 1.91 5.07
N LEU A 168 -1.63 2.66 5.09
CA LEU A 168 -2.50 2.80 3.92
C LEU A 168 -1.83 3.59 2.80
N VAL A 169 -1.08 4.64 3.16
CA VAL A 169 -0.27 5.41 2.21
C VAL A 169 0.76 4.50 1.53
N ASP A 170 1.54 3.74 2.30
CA ASP A 170 2.54 2.81 1.74
C ASP A 170 1.92 1.74 0.81
N ALA A 171 0.76 1.20 1.19
CA ALA A 171 0.02 0.26 0.38
C ALA A 171 -0.51 0.88 -0.93
N LEU A 172 -1.04 2.10 -0.88
CA LEU A 172 -1.44 2.87 -2.07
C LEU A 172 -0.24 3.16 -2.98
N GLN A 173 0.91 3.54 -2.42
CA GLN A 173 2.13 3.79 -3.19
C GLN A 173 2.60 2.53 -3.91
N THR A 174 2.65 1.39 -3.20
CA THR A 174 3.05 0.09 -3.75
C THR A 174 2.10 -0.43 -4.83
N SER A 175 0.82 -0.06 -4.75
CA SER A 175 -0.19 -0.40 -5.77
C SER A 175 -0.06 0.40 -7.08
N GLY A 176 0.93 1.29 -7.19
CA GLY A 176 1.20 2.08 -8.39
C GLY A 176 0.47 3.43 -8.43
N MET A 177 0.02 3.94 -7.28
CA MET A 177 -0.59 5.28 -7.23
C MET A 177 0.45 6.38 -7.50
N GLU A 178 1.68 6.21 -7.01
CA GLU A 178 2.73 7.18 -7.28
C GLU A 178 3.15 7.14 -8.75
N THR A 179 3.02 8.29 -9.39
CA THR A 179 3.53 8.54 -10.73
C THR A 179 4.57 9.62 -10.63
N VAL A 180 5.78 9.30 -11.09
CA VAL A 180 6.89 10.26 -11.23
C VAL A 180 7.09 10.48 -12.72
N ASP A 181 6.84 11.70 -13.19
CA ASP A 181 7.12 12.15 -14.55
C ASP A 181 8.00 13.39 -14.52
N GLY A 182 9.32 13.20 -14.59
CA GLY A 182 10.30 14.27 -14.45
C GLY A 182 10.21 14.96 -13.08
N ASP A 183 9.90 16.26 -13.08
CA ASP A 183 9.75 17.08 -11.86
C ASP A 183 8.34 17.02 -11.25
N LEU A 184 7.44 16.21 -11.82
CA LEU A 184 6.07 16.02 -11.35
C LEU A 184 5.95 14.72 -10.55
N GLN A 185 5.47 14.82 -9.32
CA GLN A 185 5.18 13.67 -8.47
C GLN A 185 3.75 13.76 -7.95
N THR A 186 2.95 12.70 -8.13
CA THR A 186 1.65 12.59 -7.44
C THR A 186 1.81 11.73 -6.20
N VAL A 187 1.40 12.23 -5.03
CA VAL A 187 1.50 11.52 -3.74
C VAL A 187 0.19 11.62 -2.96
N VAL A 188 0.01 10.75 -1.96
CA VAL A 188 -1.10 10.87 -1.01
C VAL A 188 -0.77 11.99 -0.03
N SER A 189 -1.67 12.95 0.12
CA SER A 189 -1.57 13.99 1.14
C SER A 189 -2.32 13.59 2.41
N GLU A 190 -3.52 13.01 2.24
CA GLU A 190 -4.43 12.70 3.34
C GLU A 190 -5.23 11.44 3.02
N ILE A 191 -5.40 10.57 4.02
CA ILE A 191 -6.43 9.53 4.00
C ILE A 191 -7.73 10.14 4.53
N VAL A 192 -8.78 10.11 3.72
CA VAL A 192 -10.10 10.66 4.06
C VAL A 192 -10.91 9.62 4.84
N SER A 193 -10.94 8.40 4.33
CA SER A 193 -11.70 7.30 4.93
C SER A 193 -11.15 5.95 4.48
N ASN A 194 -11.46 4.90 5.23
CA ASN A 194 -11.27 3.52 4.80
C ASN A 194 -12.41 2.65 5.32
N SER A 195 -12.80 1.65 4.53
CA SER A 195 -13.85 0.70 4.92
C SER A 195 -13.61 -0.67 4.29
N GLU A 196 -13.95 -1.72 5.05
CA GLU A 196 -13.98 -3.08 4.52
C GLU A 196 -15.23 -3.28 3.66
N LEU A 197 -15.04 -3.69 2.41
CA LEU A 197 -16.13 -3.95 1.48
C LEU A 197 -16.61 -5.40 1.56
N TYR A 198 -15.68 -6.34 1.39
CA TYR A 198 -15.96 -7.78 1.36
C TYR A 198 -14.70 -8.57 1.74
N VAL A 199 -14.92 -9.84 2.09
CA VAL A 199 -13.87 -10.80 2.44
C VAL A 199 -13.99 -11.99 1.50
N ASP A 200 -12.90 -12.31 0.81
CA ASP A 200 -12.79 -13.47 -0.07
C ASP A 200 -11.95 -14.55 0.60
N ASP A 201 -12.39 -15.80 0.48
CA ASP A 201 -11.64 -16.95 0.94
C ASP A 201 -10.74 -17.46 -0.19
N VAL A 202 -9.43 -17.22 -0.08
CA VAL A 202 -8.43 -17.59 -1.08
C VAL A 202 -7.89 -18.99 -0.79
N PRO A 203 -8.01 -19.95 -1.72
CA PRO A 203 -7.48 -21.28 -1.53
C PRO A 203 -5.96 -21.33 -1.51
N CYS A 204 -5.44 -22.19 -0.64
CA CYS A 204 -4.03 -22.55 -0.58
C CYS A 204 -3.90 -24.08 -0.57
N PHE A 205 -2.85 -24.59 -1.22
CA PHE A 205 -2.53 -26.02 -1.24
C PHE A 205 -1.31 -26.27 -0.38
N GLU A 206 -1.49 -27.00 0.72
CA GLU A 206 -0.44 -27.40 1.64
C GLU A 206 0.03 -28.82 1.33
N PHE A 207 1.35 -28.96 1.21
CA PHE A 207 2.04 -30.24 1.08
C PHE A 207 3.04 -30.38 2.21
N ILE A 208 2.97 -31.50 2.93
CA ILE A 208 4.01 -31.86 3.90
C ILE A 208 4.99 -32.79 3.20
N LEU A 209 6.26 -32.41 3.16
CA LEU A 209 7.34 -33.17 2.55
C LEU A 209 8.30 -33.71 3.61
N HIS A 210 8.76 -34.94 3.39
CA HIS A 210 9.87 -35.55 4.13
C HIS A 210 11.10 -35.59 3.22
N ASN A 211 12.12 -34.80 3.56
CA ASN A 211 13.44 -34.96 3.00
C ASN A 211 14.13 -36.14 3.69
N LYS A 212 14.35 -37.23 2.95
CA LYS A 212 14.97 -38.45 3.49
C LYS A 212 16.45 -38.32 3.78
N SER A 213 17.17 -37.43 3.08
CA SER A 213 18.62 -37.29 3.26
C SER A 213 18.95 -36.54 4.55
N GLU A 214 18.13 -35.55 4.89
CA GLU A 214 18.29 -34.68 6.07
C GLU A 214 17.38 -35.07 7.24
N ASP A 215 16.53 -36.08 7.05
CA ASP A 215 15.45 -36.47 7.97
C ASP A 215 14.61 -35.27 8.45
N LEU A 216 14.24 -34.39 7.52
CA LEU A 216 13.53 -33.14 7.79
C LEU A 216 12.11 -33.19 7.24
N LEU A 217 11.14 -32.82 8.06
CA LEU A 217 9.77 -32.54 7.63
C LEU A 217 9.59 -31.04 7.47
N TYR A 218 9.01 -30.63 6.35
CA TYR A 218 8.69 -29.24 6.07
C TYR A 218 7.42 -29.10 5.23
N ALA A 219 6.72 -27.97 5.39
CA ALA A 219 5.59 -27.60 4.57
C ALA A 219 6.04 -26.88 3.29
N ARG A 220 5.26 -27.08 2.22
CA ARG A 220 5.22 -26.22 1.05
C ARG A 220 3.78 -25.79 0.81
N VAL A 221 3.54 -24.50 0.65
CA VAL A 221 2.20 -23.93 0.54
C VAL A 221 2.11 -23.15 -0.76
N TRP A 222 1.21 -23.54 -1.64
CA TRP A 222 0.91 -22.76 -2.84
C TRP A 222 -0.28 -21.84 -2.57
N ASN A 223 -0.07 -20.53 -2.67
CA ASN A 223 -1.12 -19.53 -2.51
C ASN A 223 -1.70 -19.16 -3.89
N THR A 224 -3.00 -19.40 -4.11
CA THR A 224 -3.61 -19.19 -5.44
C THR A 224 -3.77 -17.72 -5.83
N PHE A 225 -3.85 -16.82 -4.85
CA PHE A 225 -3.90 -15.38 -5.08
C PHE A 225 -2.54 -14.85 -5.54
N LEU A 226 -1.46 -15.20 -4.83
CA LEU A 226 -0.09 -14.80 -5.21
C LEU A 226 0.46 -15.58 -6.41
N ASP A 227 -0.19 -16.70 -6.77
CA ASP A 227 0.23 -17.64 -7.83
C ASP A 227 1.67 -18.13 -7.68
N GLN A 228 2.09 -18.35 -6.43
CA GLN A 228 3.43 -18.79 -6.08
C GLN A 228 3.44 -19.59 -4.77
N TRP A 229 4.60 -20.17 -4.48
CA TRP A 229 4.89 -20.78 -3.19
C TRP A 229 5.04 -19.69 -2.13
N ASP A 230 4.31 -19.85 -1.02
CA ASP A 230 4.11 -18.84 0.01
C ASP A 230 4.98 -19.12 1.23
N GLU A 231 6.15 -18.50 1.25
CA GLU A 231 7.14 -18.69 2.31
C GLU A 231 6.62 -18.24 3.68
N THR A 232 5.71 -17.26 3.74
CA THR A 232 5.16 -16.74 5.01
C THR A 232 4.36 -17.82 5.71
N LEU A 233 3.41 -18.44 4.99
CA LEU A 233 2.58 -19.53 5.50
C LEU A 233 3.41 -20.80 5.72
N GLU A 234 4.38 -21.08 4.85
CA GLU A 234 5.31 -22.21 5.03
C GLU A 234 6.11 -22.10 6.33
N ASN A 235 6.69 -20.93 6.61
CA ASN A 235 7.48 -20.69 7.81
C ASN A 235 6.63 -20.81 9.08
N GLU A 236 5.43 -20.23 9.10
CA GLU A 236 4.52 -20.35 10.23
C GLU A 236 4.17 -21.81 10.54
N LEU A 237 3.81 -22.59 9.52
CA LEU A 237 3.51 -24.02 9.68
C LEU A 237 4.71 -24.81 10.17
N ASN A 238 5.89 -24.54 9.60
CA ASN A 238 7.13 -25.18 9.97
C ASN A 238 7.53 -24.91 11.42
N GLU A 239 7.28 -23.70 11.92
CA GLU A 239 7.55 -23.33 13.32
C GLU A 239 6.56 -23.99 14.29
N ARG A 240 5.28 -24.05 13.92
CA ARG A 240 4.22 -24.52 14.82
C ARG A 240 4.03 -26.04 14.84
N GLU A 241 4.23 -26.72 13.71
CA GLU A 241 3.73 -28.10 13.55
C GLU A 241 4.79 -29.15 13.24
N ARG A 242 6.04 -28.76 12.98
CA ARG A 242 7.09 -29.73 12.59
C ARG A 242 7.24 -30.88 13.59
N VAL A 243 7.10 -30.62 14.90
CA VAL A 243 7.14 -31.65 15.94
C VAL A 243 5.97 -32.62 15.82
N VAL A 244 4.75 -32.09 15.69
CA VAL A 244 3.52 -32.86 15.52
C VAL A 244 3.57 -33.74 14.27
N TRP A 245 4.12 -33.22 13.17
CA TRP A 245 4.29 -34.00 11.94
C TRP A 245 5.25 -35.17 12.10
N ARG A 246 6.34 -35.01 12.88
CA ARG A 246 7.29 -36.11 13.14
C ARG A 246 6.58 -37.26 13.87
N GLU A 247 5.85 -36.96 14.93
CA GLU A 247 5.07 -37.97 15.67
C GLU A 247 4.05 -38.66 14.76
N LYS A 248 3.29 -37.87 13.98
CA LYS A 248 2.21 -38.36 13.13
C LYS A 248 2.69 -39.20 11.94
N TYR A 249 3.74 -38.78 11.24
CA TYR A 249 4.14 -39.36 9.96
C TYR A 249 5.39 -40.25 10.03
N LEU A 250 6.26 -40.04 11.01
CA LEU A 250 7.49 -40.84 11.18
C LEU A 250 7.39 -41.87 12.30
N LYS A 251 6.29 -41.89 13.08
CA LYS A 251 6.05 -42.85 14.18
C LYS A 251 7.22 -42.94 15.16
N VAL A 252 7.72 -41.77 15.58
CA VAL A 252 8.64 -41.64 16.72
C VAL A 252 7.84 -41.30 17.95
#